data_AF-A0A538AEV7-F1
#
_entry.id   AF-A0A538AEV7-F1
#
_cell.length_a   1.000
_cell.length_b   1.000
_cell.length_c   1.000
_cell.angle_alpha   90.00
_cell.angle_beta   90.00
_cell.angle_gamma   90.00
#
_symmetry.space_group_name_H-M   'P 1'
#
loop_
_entity.id
_entity.type
_entity.pdbx_description
1 polymer ?
#
loop_
_entity_poly.entity_id
_entity_poly.type
_entity_poly.pdbx_seq_one_letter_code
_entity_poly.pdbx_strand_id
1 'polypeptide(L)'
;MCRSLKVLCAAPGPDRMGALKRATASASWELVGGVADGADLRAQLTSWRPDVVVLQDMGEDAVALVRSTLPLARIVSVGVVVPGADAWAGTEDVVRDAVLGLPRPGGPVRG
;
A
#
# COMPACT_ATOMS: atom_id res chain seq x y z
N MET A 1 -14.43 15.07 -11.02
CA MET A 1 -14.70 14.11 -9.93
C MET A 1 -13.38 13.75 -9.26
N CYS A 2 -13.16 14.22 -8.04
CA CYS A 2 -12.02 13.78 -7.23
C CYS A 2 -12.41 12.46 -6.57
N ARG A 3 -11.97 11.32 -7.12
CA ARG A 3 -12.17 10.03 -6.44
C ARG A 3 -11.25 9.97 -5.24
N SER A 4 -11.76 9.50 -4.11
CA SER A 4 -10.94 9.18 -2.95
C SER A 4 -9.92 8.11 -3.35
N LEU A 5 -8.69 8.24 -2.87
CA LEU A 5 -7.61 7.29 -3.11
C LEU A 5 -7.97 5.96 -2.41
N LYS A 6 -7.86 4.82 -3.09
CA LYS A 6 -8.07 3.50 -2.46
C LYS A 6 -6.77 2.95 -1.91
N VAL A 7 -6.74 2.62 -0.63
CA VAL A 7 -5.56 2.11 0.07
C VAL A 7 -5.82 0.72 0.63
N LEU A 8 -4.93 -0.22 0.31
CA LEU A 8 -4.93 -1.59 0.82
C LEU A 8 -3.75 -1.78 1.79
N CYS A 9 -4.02 -2.28 3.00
CA CYS A 9 -2.99 -2.62 3.98
C CYS A 9 -2.68 -4.12 3.94
N ALA A 10 -1.40 -4.50 4.01
CA ALA A 10 -0.96 -5.87 4.20
C ALA A 10 0.07 -5.94 5.33
N ALA A 11 -0.19 -6.78 6.33
CA ALA A 11 0.68 -6.96 7.48
C ALA A 11 0.44 -8.33 8.14
N PRO A 12 1.48 -9.03 8.62
CA PRO A 12 1.32 -10.31 9.27
C PRO A 12 0.69 -10.15 10.66
N GLY A 13 -0.42 -10.85 10.87
CA GLY A 13 -1.10 -10.92 12.17
C GLY A 13 -2.02 -9.73 12.47
N PRO A 14 -2.97 -9.92 13.40
CA PRO A 14 -4.03 -8.95 13.68
C PRO A 14 -3.53 -7.66 14.33
N ASP A 15 -2.54 -7.74 15.21
CA ASP A 15 -2.03 -6.58 15.95
C ASP A 15 -1.32 -5.59 15.03
N ARG A 16 -0.43 -6.10 14.15
CA ARG A 16 0.26 -5.27 13.15
C ARG A 16 -0.72 -4.71 12.14
N MET A 17 -1.67 -5.51 11.66
CA MET A 17 -2.74 -5.03 10.79
C MET A 17 -3.55 -3.90 11.44
N GLY A 18 -3.86 -4.01 12.74
CA GLY A 18 -4.57 -2.98 13.50
C GLY A 18 -3.75 -1.69 13.69
N ALA A 19 -2.45 -1.80 13.94
CA ALA A 19 -1.54 -0.66 13.97
C ALA A 19 -1.44 0.02 12.59
N LEU A 20 -1.21 -0.77 11.55
CA LEU A 20 -1.08 -0.29 10.17
C LEU A 20 -2.35 0.41 9.68
N LYS A 21 -3.53 -0.17 9.91
CA LYS A 21 -4.81 0.46 9.53
C LYS A 21 -5.03 1.78 10.26
N ARG A 22 -4.67 1.88 11.55
CA ARG A 22 -4.79 3.14 12.31
C ARG A 22 -3.87 4.22 11.76
N ALA A 23 -2.63 3.88 11.48
CA ALA A 23 -1.67 4.82 10.91
C ALA A 23 -2.01 5.23 9.48
N THR A 24 -2.58 4.30 8.72
CA THR A 24 -3.06 4.54 7.36
C THR A 24 -4.48 5.11 7.36
N ALA A 25 -5.12 5.41 8.49
CA ALA A 25 -6.44 6.04 8.48
C ALA A 25 -6.32 7.53 8.11
N SER A 26 -7.13 7.98 7.15
CA SER A 26 -7.18 9.39 6.75
C SER A 26 -8.55 9.73 6.18
N ALA A 27 -9.01 10.97 6.36
CA ALA A 27 -10.20 11.48 5.68
C ALA A 27 -10.00 11.66 4.16
N SER A 28 -8.75 11.66 3.70
CA SER A 28 -8.39 11.92 2.29
C SER A 28 -8.37 10.65 1.41
N TRP A 29 -8.58 9.47 1.99
CA TRP A 29 -8.55 8.20 1.27
C TRP A 29 -9.38 7.12 1.96
N GLU A 30 -9.71 6.08 1.22
CA GLU A 30 -10.52 4.95 1.68
C GLU A 30 -9.64 3.73 1.93
N LEU A 31 -9.75 3.14 3.12
CA LEU A 31 -9.15 1.84 3.42
C LEU A 31 -10.08 0.73 2.89
N VAL A 32 -9.67 0.08 1.78
CA VAL A 32 -10.51 -0.89 1.07
C VAL A 32 -10.28 -2.34 1.53
N GLY A 33 -9.26 -2.60 2.36
CA GLY A 33 -8.97 -3.97 2.78
C GLY A 33 -7.81 -4.11 3.76
N GLY A 34 -7.55 -5.36 4.12
CA GLY A 34 -6.51 -5.78 5.04
C GLY A 34 -6.23 -7.28 4.86
N VAL A 35 -4.99 -7.64 4.56
CA VAL A 35 -4.57 -9.04 4.34
C VAL A 35 -3.31 -9.39 5.13
N ALA A 36 -3.25 -10.62 5.63
CA ALA A 36 -2.09 -11.12 6.38
C ALA A 36 -1.20 -12.07 5.56
N ASP A 37 -1.67 -12.53 4.40
CA ASP A 37 -0.93 -13.46 3.54
C ASP A 37 -1.03 -13.09 2.05
N GLY A 38 -0.16 -13.71 1.26
CA GLY A 38 -0.05 -13.44 -0.18
C GLY A 38 -1.22 -13.96 -1.02
N ALA A 39 -1.92 -15.02 -0.59
CA ALA A 39 -3.03 -15.58 -1.35
C ALA A 39 -4.24 -14.63 -1.33
N ASP A 40 -4.57 -14.15 -0.13
CA ASP A 40 -5.63 -13.16 0.09
C ASP A 40 -5.26 -11.80 -0.49
N LEU A 41 -3.97 -11.44 -0.47
CA LEU A 41 -3.48 -10.21 -1.09
C LEU A 41 -3.86 -10.16 -2.58
N ARG A 42 -3.60 -11.22 -3.35
CA ARG A 42 -3.95 -11.27 -4.78
C ARG A 42 -5.45 -11.10 -5.02
N ALA A 43 -6.27 -11.75 -4.21
CA ALA A 43 -7.72 -11.66 -4.32
C ALA A 43 -8.21 -10.22 -4.08
N GLN A 44 -7.71 -9.58 -3.02
CA GLN A 44 -8.08 -8.20 -2.70
C GLN A 44 -7.54 -7.18 -3.71
N LEU A 45 -6.34 -7.37 -4.25
CA LEU A 45 -5.80 -6.53 -5.32
C LEU A 45 -6.71 -6.55 -6.55
N THR A 46 -7.17 -7.74 -6.95
CA THR A 46 -8.03 -7.90 -8.13
C THR A 46 -9.42 -7.33 -7.91
N SER A 47 -10.00 -7.56 -6.71
CA SER A 47 -11.34 -7.11 -6.35
C SER A 47 -11.42 -5.58 -6.19
N TRP A 48 -10.50 -5.00 -5.42
CA TRP A 48 -10.58 -3.59 -5.03
C TRP A 48 -9.86 -2.65 -5.99
N ARG A 49 -8.84 -3.15 -6.70
CA ARG A 49 -7.91 -2.38 -7.53
C ARG A 49 -7.42 -1.11 -6.81
N PRO A 50 -6.73 -1.25 -5.66
CA PRO A 50 -6.26 -0.10 -4.89
C PRO A 50 -5.28 0.77 -5.70
N ASP A 51 -5.29 2.07 -5.41
CA ASP A 51 -4.32 3.02 -5.96
C ASP A 51 -2.97 2.96 -5.23
N VAL A 52 -3.01 2.54 -3.95
CA VAL A 52 -1.85 2.41 -3.06
C VAL A 52 -1.96 1.14 -2.24
N VAL A 53 -0.84 0.42 -2.11
CA VAL A 53 -0.71 -0.76 -1.26
C VAL A 53 0.38 -0.48 -0.23
N VAL A 54 0.03 -0.61 1.05
CA VAL A 54 0.96 -0.44 2.17
C VAL A 54 1.31 -1.82 2.72
N LEU A 55 2.58 -2.19 2.63
CA LEU A 55 3.12 -3.49 3.01
C LEU A 55 4.00 -3.35 4.26
N GLN A 56 3.60 -3.98 5.36
CA GLN A 56 4.42 -4.07 6.56
C GLN A 56 4.90 -5.51 6.73
N ASP A 57 6.21 -5.71 6.70
CA ASP A 57 6.85 -7.03 6.92
C ASP A 57 6.37 -8.15 5.99
N MET A 58 5.93 -7.83 4.76
CA MET A 58 5.46 -8.82 3.79
C MET A 58 6.55 -9.33 2.83
N GLY A 59 7.71 -8.67 2.79
CA GLY A 59 8.86 -9.05 1.95
C GLY A 59 8.70 -8.74 0.45
N GLU A 60 9.71 -9.13 -0.33
CA GLU A 60 9.81 -8.86 -1.78
C GLU A 60 8.74 -9.58 -2.60
N ASP A 61 8.36 -10.80 -2.19
CA ASP A 61 7.32 -11.59 -2.88
C ASP A 61 5.98 -10.85 -2.95
N ALA A 62 5.63 -10.11 -1.89
CA ALA A 62 4.42 -9.29 -1.88
C ALA A 62 4.52 -8.09 -2.83
N VAL A 63 5.69 -7.46 -2.94
CA VAL A 63 5.94 -6.39 -3.91
C VAL A 63 5.81 -6.92 -5.34
N ALA A 64 6.44 -8.07 -5.63
CA ALA A 64 6.34 -8.72 -6.94
C ALA A 64 4.89 -9.12 -7.28
N LEU A 65 4.13 -9.58 -6.30
CA LEU A 65 2.72 -9.90 -6.46
C LEU A 65 1.87 -8.65 -6.77
N VAL A 66 2.08 -7.55 -6.05
CA VAL A 66 1.39 -6.28 -6.32
C VAL A 66 1.73 -5.78 -7.71
N ARG A 67 3.02 -5.78 -8.10
CA ARG A 67 3.45 -5.30 -9.41
C ARG A 67 2.91 -6.14 -10.57
N SER A 68 2.89 -7.46 -10.42
CA SER A 68 2.33 -8.35 -11.46
C SER A 68 0.80 -8.21 -11.59
N THR A 69 0.10 -7.89 -10.51
CA THR A 69 -1.36 -7.75 -10.51
C THR A 69 -1.82 -6.35 -10.93
N LEU A 70 -1.15 -5.32 -10.42
CA LEU A 70 -1.46 -3.90 -10.62
C LEU A 70 -0.16 -3.12 -10.89
N PRO A 71 0.31 -3.08 -12.15
CA PRO A 71 1.60 -2.45 -12.49
C PRO A 71 1.70 -0.97 -12.07
N LEU A 72 0.56 -0.28 -12.05
CA LEU A 72 0.46 1.15 -11.73
C LEU A 72 0.10 1.44 -10.26
N ALA A 73 -0.18 0.41 -9.44
CA ALA A 73 -0.44 0.62 -8.02
C ALA A 73 0.85 1.10 -7.36
N ARG A 74 0.73 2.05 -6.44
CA ARG A 74 1.90 2.52 -5.69
C ARG A 74 2.12 1.66 -4.46
N ILE A 75 3.38 1.42 -4.11
CA ILE A 75 3.76 0.49 -3.06
C ILE A 75 4.55 1.24 -1.99
N VAL A 76 4.05 1.23 -0.75
CA VAL A 76 4.75 1.75 0.42
C VAL A 76 5.17 0.58 1.30
N SER A 77 6.46 0.45 1.59
CA SER A 77 6.97 -0.51 2.57
C SER A 77 7.05 0.14 3.95
N VAL A 78 6.73 -0.60 5.01
CA VAL A 78 6.77 -0.12 6.40
C VAL A 78 7.73 -0.97 7.24
N GLY A 79 8.57 -0.29 8.02
CA GLY A 79 9.61 -0.91 8.85
C GLY A 79 10.86 -1.22 8.04
N VAL A 80 10.81 -2.27 7.22
CA VAL A 80 11.95 -2.73 6.40
C VAL A 80 11.88 -2.15 4.99
N VAL A 81 13.03 -1.72 4.46
CA VAL A 81 13.16 -1.32 3.06
C VAL A 81 13.03 -2.57 2.18
N VAL A 82 12.06 -2.57 1.28
CA VAL A 82 11.83 -3.68 0.34
C VAL A 82 12.11 -3.24 -1.09
N PRO A 83 13.03 -3.91 -1.82
CA PRO A 83 13.27 -3.64 -3.23
C PRO A 83 11.98 -3.66 -4.06
N GLY A 84 11.82 -2.66 -4.94
CA GLY A 84 10.65 -2.52 -5.83
C GLY A 84 9.45 -1.79 -5.22
N ALA A 85 9.48 -1.44 -3.93
CA ALA A 85 8.55 -0.47 -3.34
C ALA A 85 8.86 0.95 -3.84
N ASP A 86 7.84 1.79 -4.02
CA ASP A 86 8.01 3.17 -4.49
C ASP A 86 8.42 4.11 -3.36
N ALA A 87 8.03 3.79 -2.13
CA ALA A 87 8.38 4.54 -0.94
C ALA A 87 8.61 3.62 0.25
N TRP A 88 9.34 4.13 1.23
CA TRP A 88 9.60 3.47 2.50
C TRP A 88 9.21 4.38 3.65
N ALA A 89 8.51 3.80 4.62
CA ALA A 89 8.13 4.39 5.88
C ALA A 89 8.86 3.62 6.99
N GLY A 90 9.79 4.28 7.69
CA GLY A 90 10.56 3.61 8.75
C GLY A 90 9.70 3.09 9.90
N THR A 91 8.55 3.72 10.14
CA THR A 91 7.54 3.34 11.13
C THR A 91 6.14 3.63 10.59
N GLU A 92 5.11 3.17 11.29
CA GLU A 92 3.72 3.43 10.95
C GLU A 92 3.39 4.94 10.92
N ASP A 93 3.98 5.73 11.81
CA ASP A 93 3.68 7.16 11.96
C ASP A 93 3.98 8.00 10.70
N VAL A 94 4.95 7.55 9.88
CA VAL A 94 5.37 8.25 8.65
C VAL A 94 4.72 7.68 7.39
N VAL A 95 3.84 6.68 7.51
CA VAL A 95 3.13 6.08 6.37
C VAL A 95 2.33 7.12 5.61
N ARG A 96 1.68 8.05 6.33
CA ARG A 96 0.87 9.09 5.70
C ARG A 96 1.72 9.96 4.77
N ASP A 97 2.89 10.39 5.22
CA ASP A 97 3.79 11.22 4.44
C ASP A 97 4.35 10.46 3.24
N ALA A 98 4.67 9.17 3.42
CA ALA A 98 5.08 8.31 2.31
C ALA A 98 3.98 8.17 1.25
N VAL A 99 2.71 8.00 1.65
CA VAL A 99 1.57 7.92 0.72
C VAL A 99 1.36 9.23 -0.04
N LEU A 100 1.48 10.38 0.65
CA LEU A 100 1.29 11.71 0.05
C LEU A 100 2.47 12.16 -0.82
N GLY A 101 3.69 11.71 -0.51
CA GLY A 101 4.90 12.02 -1.26
C GLY A 101 4.98 11.31 -2.62
N LEU A 102 4.13 10.30 -2.85
CA LEU A 102 4.10 9.60 -4.12
C LEU A 102 3.46 10.45 -5.23
N PRO A 103 3.97 10.39 -6.47
CA PRO A 103 3.39 11.10 -7.59
C PRO A 103 1.91 10.71 -7.78
N ARG A 104 1.09 11.70 -8.17
CA ARG A 104 -0.34 11.48 -8.39
C ARG A 104 -0.55 10.48 -9.54
N PRO A 105 -1.49 9.53 -9.40
CA PRO A 105 -1.77 8.58 -10.46
C PRO A 105 -2.30 9.35 -11.69
N GLY A 106 -1.61 9.21 -12.83
CA GLY A 106 -1.96 9.87 -14.09
C GLY A 106 -1.40 11.29 -14.29
N GLY A 107 -0.46 11.75 -13.44
CA GLY A 107 0.30 12.97 -13.73
C GLY A 107 1.22 12.77 -14.94
N PRO A 108 1.50 13.81 -15.75
CA PRO A 108 2.42 13.68 -16.86
C PRO A 108 3.78 13.21 -16.35
N VAL A 109 4.26 12.10 -16.92
CA VAL A 109 5.63 11.64 -16.72
C VAL A 109 6.53 12.75 -17.27
N ARG A 110 7.22 13.48 -16.40
CA ARG A 110 8.34 14.32 -16.84
C ARG A 110 9.51 13.38 -17.06
N GLY A 111 9.63 12.89 -18.29
CA GLY A 111 10.73 12.10 -18.82
C GLY A 111 10.87 12.40 -20.29
#